data_AF-A0A132A451-F1
#
_entry.id   AF-A0A132A451-F1
#
_cell.length_a   1.000
_cell.length_b   1.000
_cell.length_c   1.000
_cell.angle_alpha   90.00
_cell.angle_beta   90.00
_cell.angle_gamma   90.00
#
_symmetry.space_group_name_H-M   'P 1'
#
loop_
_entity.id
_entity.type
_entity.pdbx_description
1 polymer ?
#
loop_
_entity_poly.entity_id
_entity_poly.type
_entity_poly.pdbx_seq_one_letter_code
_entity_poly.pdbx_strand_id
1 'polypeptide(L)'
;MDNKSHRILLESLWKNLHPERSLDDLVSKQWTEIGFQGPDPSTDFRGMGLLSLENLVFFSTVFAEYARNILSHSLHPSYGYPFAAVGINITYLALNLLRSNHLQTHLFNQETRLYVVEDFHKIYSYLFVSFDKLWIRSKPSSVMEFSHIRDKFEAAVIKKLEDDKAVFRWDPYLEII
;
A
#
# COMPACT_ATOMS: atom_id res chain seq x y z
N MET A 1 -12.80 -0.65 -18.94
CA MET A 1 -12.97 0.07 -17.66
C MET A 1 -13.15 1.53 -18.01
N ASP A 2 -14.19 2.18 -17.50
CA ASP A 2 -14.53 3.55 -17.88
C ASP A 2 -13.41 4.52 -17.48
N ASN A 3 -12.91 5.30 -18.44
CA ASN A 3 -11.88 6.31 -18.26
C ASN A 3 -12.30 7.33 -17.16
N LYS A 4 -13.62 7.54 -17.00
CA LYS A 4 -14.17 8.44 -15.99
C LYS A 4 -13.98 7.94 -14.55
N SER A 5 -14.23 6.67 -14.27
CA SER A 5 -14.04 6.11 -12.91
C SER A 5 -12.57 6.12 -12.50
N HIS A 6 -11.67 5.78 -13.43
CA HIS A 6 -10.23 5.80 -13.17
C HIS A 6 -9.73 7.23 -12.88
N ARG A 7 -10.21 8.22 -13.64
CA ARG A 7 -9.92 9.64 -13.41
C ARG A 7 -10.34 10.10 -12.00
N ILE A 8 -11.57 9.79 -11.59
CA ILE A 8 -12.10 10.19 -10.27
C ILE A 8 -11.23 9.63 -9.14
N LEU A 9 -10.77 8.39 -9.28
CA LEU A 9 -9.90 7.76 -8.29
C LEU A 9 -8.51 8.42 -8.22
N LEU A 10 -7.90 8.75 -9.36
CA LEU A 10 -6.64 9.50 -9.38
C LEU A 10 -6.79 10.87 -8.73
N GLU A 11 -7.80 11.64 -9.12
CA GLU A 11 -8.07 12.96 -8.54
C GLU A 11 -8.29 12.87 -7.01
N SER A 12 -9.00 11.83 -6.55
CA SER A 12 -9.19 11.54 -5.12
C SER A 12 -7.86 11.23 -4.42
N LEU A 13 -7.04 10.35 -5.00
CA LEU A 13 -5.73 10.00 -4.45
C LEU A 13 -4.85 11.24 -4.27
N TRP A 14 -4.77 12.08 -5.31
CA TRP A 14 -4.00 13.32 -5.25
C TRP A 14 -4.49 14.23 -4.14
N LYS A 15 -5.81 14.50 -4.10
CA LYS A 15 -6.42 15.37 -3.08
C LYS A 15 -6.20 14.87 -1.65
N ASN A 16 -6.25 13.55 -1.44
CA ASN A 16 -6.06 12.98 -0.11
C ASN A 16 -4.61 13.12 0.40
N LEU A 17 -3.63 13.01 -0.50
CA LEU A 17 -2.21 13.09 -0.19
C LEU A 17 -1.68 14.53 -0.15
N HIS A 18 -2.20 15.40 -1.01
CA HIS A 18 -1.86 16.82 -1.12
C HIS A 18 -3.12 17.71 -1.02
N PRO A 19 -3.73 17.84 0.17
CA PRO A 19 -4.97 18.61 0.33
C PRO A 19 -4.82 20.11 0.00
N GLU A 20 -3.59 20.64 0.10
CA GLU A 20 -3.28 22.05 -0.13
C GLU A 20 -2.92 22.39 -1.59
N ARG A 21 -2.87 21.41 -2.49
CA ARG A 21 -2.42 21.61 -3.88
C ARG A 21 -3.36 20.93 -4.87
N SER A 22 -3.87 21.68 -5.84
CA SER A 22 -4.64 21.12 -6.96
C SER A 22 -3.75 20.29 -7.89
N LEU A 23 -4.32 19.24 -8.47
CA LEU A 23 -3.73 18.54 -9.60
C LEU A 23 -3.94 19.39 -10.87
N ASP A 24 -2.87 19.67 -11.61
CA ASP A 24 -2.94 20.52 -12.80
C ASP A 24 -3.55 19.76 -13.99
N ASP A 25 -3.14 18.49 -14.17
CA ASP A 25 -3.65 17.58 -15.19
C ASP A 25 -3.41 16.12 -14.76
N LEU A 26 -4.15 15.18 -15.34
CA LEU A 26 -3.92 13.74 -15.15
C LEU A 26 -2.57 13.29 -15.70
N VAL A 27 -2.00 14.00 -16.67
CA VAL A 27 -0.62 13.79 -17.13
C VAL A 27 0.23 14.97 -16.69
N SER A 28 0.91 14.83 -15.56
CA SER A 28 1.68 15.90 -14.92
C SER A 28 2.87 15.34 -14.13
N LYS A 29 3.96 16.10 -14.08
CA LYS A 29 5.13 15.74 -13.25
C LYS A 29 4.79 15.64 -11.76
N GLN A 30 3.69 16.25 -11.33
CA GLN A 30 3.15 16.15 -9.98
C GLN A 30 3.06 14.69 -9.48
N TRP A 31 2.71 13.74 -10.35
CA TRP A 31 2.63 12.32 -9.96
C TRP A 31 3.95 11.73 -9.46
N THR A 32 5.09 12.24 -9.96
CA THR A 32 6.41 11.81 -9.49
C THR A 32 6.69 12.25 -8.04
N GLU A 33 6.01 13.31 -7.55
CA GLU A 33 6.13 13.80 -6.18
C GLU A 33 5.57 12.80 -5.16
N ILE A 34 4.61 11.95 -5.57
CA ILE A 34 4.06 10.87 -4.73
C ILE A 34 4.54 9.48 -5.17
N GLY A 35 5.63 9.42 -5.95
CA GLY A 35 6.35 8.19 -6.25
C GLY A 35 5.79 7.34 -7.39
N PHE A 36 5.02 7.92 -8.32
CA PHE A 36 4.81 7.28 -9.63
C PHE A 36 6.07 7.39 -10.51
N GLN A 37 6.29 6.44 -11.43
CA GLN A 37 7.50 6.39 -12.25
C GLN A 37 7.60 7.51 -13.30
N GLY A 38 6.46 8.08 -13.70
CA GLY A 38 6.39 9.11 -14.72
C GLY A 38 5.21 10.06 -14.53
N PRO A 39 5.01 10.97 -15.50
CA PRO A 39 3.93 11.95 -15.43
C PRO A 39 2.54 11.35 -15.71
N ASP A 40 2.48 10.13 -16.27
CA ASP A 40 1.23 9.42 -16.52
C ASP A 40 1.14 8.19 -15.57
N PRO A 41 0.36 8.29 -14.47
CA PRO A 41 0.26 7.23 -13.47
C PRO A 41 -0.44 5.98 -14.01
N SER A 42 -1.19 6.09 -15.13
CA SER A 42 -1.87 4.93 -15.73
C SER A 42 -0.88 3.84 -16.17
N THR A 43 0.36 4.23 -16.46
CA THR A 43 1.42 3.33 -16.92
C THR A 43 1.97 2.43 -15.82
N ASP A 44 1.93 2.85 -14.56
CA ASP A 44 2.40 2.10 -13.40
C ASP A 44 1.45 0.96 -13.02
N PHE A 45 0.16 1.06 -13.36
CA PHE A 45 -0.86 0.09 -12.98
C PHE A 45 -0.97 -1.13 -13.90
N ARG A 46 -0.04 -1.36 -14.84
CA ARG A 46 -0.19 -2.43 -15.85
C ARG A 46 -0.32 -3.84 -15.26
N GLY A 47 0.33 -4.11 -14.13
CA GLY A 47 0.29 -5.42 -13.46
C GLY A 47 -0.92 -5.59 -12.52
N MET A 48 -1.17 -4.62 -11.64
CA MET A 48 -2.20 -4.68 -10.59
C MET A 48 -3.50 -3.95 -10.92
N GLY A 49 -3.52 -3.20 -12.02
CA GLY A 49 -4.68 -2.56 -12.59
C GLY A 49 -5.39 -1.61 -11.63
N LEU A 50 -6.72 -1.59 -11.76
CA LEU A 50 -7.61 -0.77 -10.95
C LEU A 50 -7.51 -1.08 -9.46
N LEU A 51 -7.25 -2.34 -9.08
CA LEU A 51 -7.20 -2.77 -7.68
C LEU A 51 -6.13 -2.02 -6.88
N SER A 52 -4.94 -1.81 -7.46
CA SER A 52 -3.89 -1.03 -6.78
C SER A 52 -4.25 0.43 -6.61
N LEU A 53 -4.99 1.02 -7.57
CA LEU A 53 -5.48 2.38 -7.44
C LEU A 53 -6.59 2.46 -6.37
N GLU A 54 -7.52 1.52 -6.35
CA GLU A 54 -8.56 1.42 -5.31
C GLU A 54 -7.95 1.23 -3.91
N ASN A 55 -6.91 0.40 -3.78
CA ASN A 55 -6.14 0.23 -2.55
C ASN A 55 -5.50 1.55 -2.07
N LEU A 56 -4.80 2.25 -2.97
CA LEU A 56 -4.18 3.54 -2.65
C LEU A 56 -5.23 4.59 -2.24
N VAL A 57 -6.36 4.66 -2.96
CA VAL A 57 -7.47 5.57 -2.64
C VAL A 57 -8.13 5.20 -1.32
N PHE A 58 -8.42 3.93 -1.08
CA PHE A 58 -8.98 3.47 0.19
C PHE A 58 -8.06 3.82 1.35
N PHE A 59 -6.76 3.51 1.24
CA PHE A 59 -5.78 3.79 2.28
C PHE A 59 -5.69 5.29 2.57
N SER A 60 -5.59 6.12 1.53
CA SER A 60 -5.52 7.58 1.66
C SER A 60 -6.82 8.24 2.13
N THR A 61 -7.97 7.57 1.95
CA THR A 61 -9.28 8.07 2.40
C THR A 61 -9.57 7.66 3.84
N VAL A 62 -9.48 6.36 4.13
CA VAL A 62 -9.87 5.77 5.43
C VAL A 62 -8.79 5.95 6.47
N PHE A 63 -7.52 5.87 6.06
CA PHE A 63 -6.35 5.98 6.94
C PHE A 63 -5.48 7.18 6.56
N ALA A 64 -6.14 8.32 6.29
CA ALA A 64 -5.53 9.51 5.70
C ALA A 64 -4.29 10.04 6.46
N GLU A 65 -4.29 9.98 7.79
CA GLU A 65 -3.14 10.37 8.59
C GLU A 65 -1.93 9.46 8.36
N TYR A 66 -2.14 8.14 8.33
CA TYR A 66 -1.09 7.17 8.00
C TYR A 66 -0.58 7.36 6.58
N ALA A 67 -1.48 7.55 5.62
CA ALA A 67 -1.08 7.77 4.24
C ALA A 67 -0.16 8.99 4.08
N ARG A 68 -0.49 10.12 4.73
CA ARG A 68 0.35 11.33 4.70
C ARG A 68 1.65 11.16 5.49
N ASN A 69 1.63 10.47 6.63
CA ASN A 69 2.83 10.18 7.40
C ASN A 69 3.80 9.27 6.62
N ILE A 70 3.30 8.20 5.99
CA ILE A 70 4.10 7.32 5.14
C ILE A 70 4.62 8.05 3.91
N LEU A 71 3.80 8.90 3.26
CA LEU A 71 4.28 9.75 2.17
C LEU A 71 5.44 10.63 2.63
N SER A 72 5.34 11.28 3.79
CA SER A 72 6.41 12.07 4.38
C SER A 72 7.69 11.24 4.61
N HIS A 73 7.56 10.04 5.18
CA HIS A 73 8.70 9.12 5.37
C HIS A 73 9.34 8.70 4.03
N SER A 74 8.52 8.40 3.03
CA SER A 74 8.97 7.99 1.70
C SER A 74 9.74 9.10 0.96
N LEU A 75 9.59 10.36 1.37
CA LEU A 75 10.32 11.51 0.85
C LEU A 75 11.61 11.81 1.62
N HIS A 76 11.97 11.00 2.63
CA HIS A 76 13.20 11.19 3.39
C HIS A 76 14.44 11.15 2.48
N PRO A 77 15.40 12.08 2.59
CA PRO A 77 16.51 12.21 1.64
C PRO A 77 17.43 10.98 1.59
N SER A 78 17.60 10.28 2.71
CA SER A 78 18.48 9.10 2.79
C SER A 78 17.75 7.76 2.73
N TYR A 79 16.47 7.75 3.11
CA TYR A 79 15.71 6.51 3.36
C TYR A 79 14.39 6.51 2.59
N GLY A 80 14.24 7.41 1.62
CA GLY A 80 13.03 7.52 0.83
C GLY A 80 12.85 6.34 -0.11
N TYR A 81 11.61 6.18 -0.57
CA TYR A 81 11.22 5.22 -1.59
C TYR A 81 10.03 5.77 -2.39
N PRO A 82 9.77 5.28 -3.61
CA PRO A 82 8.63 5.74 -4.39
C PRO A 82 7.31 5.23 -3.78
N PHE A 83 6.59 6.09 -3.05
CA PHE A 83 5.35 5.76 -2.33
C PHE A 83 4.35 4.97 -3.19
N ALA A 84 3.94 5.51 -4.35
CA ALA A 84 2.95 4.86 -5.20
C ALA A 84 3.44 3.51 -5.75
N ALA A 85 4.69 3.43 -6.23
CA ALA A 85 5.25 2.17 -6.73
C ALA A 85 5.33 1.09 -5.64
N VAL A 86 5.71 1.46 -4.40
CA VAL A 86 5.68 0.54 -3.26
C VAL A 86 4.26 0.13 -2.91
N GLY A 87 3.29 1.05 -2.89
CA GLY A 87 1.88 0.70 -2.67
C GLY A 87 1.33 -0.27 -3.74
N ILE A 88 1.70 -0.09 -5.00
CA ILE A 88 1.35 -1.04 -6.07
C ILE A 88 1.98 -2.42 -5.80
N ASN A 89 3.24 -2.46 -5.33
CA ASN A 89 3.90 -3.72 -4.96
C ASN A 89 3.24 -4.40 -3.74
N ILE A 90 2.81 -3.64 -2.73
CA ILE A 90 2.09 -4.17 -1.57
C ILE A 90 0.72 -4.73 -1.99
N THR A 91 0.06 -4.14 -2.99
CA THR A 91 -1.15 -4.73 -3.59
C THR A 91 -0.87 -6.11 -4.18
N TYR A 92 0.26 -6.25 -4.90
CA TYR A 92 0.69 -7.54 -5.44
C TYR A 92 0.95 -8.57 -4.34
N LEU A 93 1.65 -8.19 -3.27
CA LEU A 93 1.89 -9.04 -2.12
C LEU A 93 0.57 -9.51 -1.47
N ALA A 94 -0.35 -8.59 -1.17
CA ALA A 94 -1.65 -8.92 -0.58
C ALA A 94 -2.43 -9.92 -1.45
N LEU A 95 -2.41 -9.72 -2.78
CA LEU A 95 -3.08 -10.62 -3.72
C LEU A 95 -2.43 -12.01 -3.78
N ASN A 96 -1.10 -12.09 -3.71
CA ASN A 96 -0.38 -13.36 -3.66
C ASN A 96 -0.65 -14.14 -2.37
N LEU A 97 -0.67 -13.45 -1.23
CA LEU A 97 -1.03 -14.06 0.07
C LEU A 97 -2.46 -14.62 0.04
N LEU A 98 -3.39 -13.91 -0.61
CA LEU A 98 -4.76 -14.38 -0.80
C LEU A 98 -4.80 -15.62 -1.71
N ARG A 99 -4.16 -15.57 -2.88
CA ARG A 99 -4.19 -16.65 -3.88
C ARG A 99 -3.47 -17.91 -3.43
N SER A 100 -2.47 -17.78 -2.55
CA SER A 100 -1.69 -18.90 -2.01
C SER A 100 -2.28 -19.45 -0.71
N ASN A 101 -3.49 -19.05 -0.32
CA ASN A 101 -4.19 -19.43 0.91
C ASN A 101 -3.47 -19.07 2.22
N HIS A 102 -2.43 -18.22 2.20
CA HIS A 102 -1.78 -17.79 3.44
C HIS A 102 -2.71 -16.95 4.32
N LEU A 103 -3.68 -16.23 3.75
CA LEU A 103 -4.66 -15.46 4.53
C LEU A 103 -5.75 -16.32 5.18
N GLN A 104 -5.80 -17.62 4.92
CA GLN A 104 -6.89 -18.49 5.37
C GLN A 104 -7.09 -18.43 6.90
N THR A 105 -6.01 -18.48 7.67
CA THR A 105 -6.05 -18.38 9.13
C THR A 105 -6.61 -17.04 9.60
N HIS A 106 -6.14 -15.94 9.00
CA HIS A 106 -6.66 -14.60 9.29
C HIS A 106 -8.17 -14.49 9.00
N LEU A 107 -8.60 -15.01 7.86
CA LEU A 107 -10.00 -14.98 7.42
C LEU A 107 -10.92 -15.81 8.33
N PHE A 108 -10.47 -16.99 8.77
CA PHE A 108 -11.24 -17.83 9.69
C PHE A 108 -11.34 -17.24 11.10
N ASN A 109 -10.31 -16.53 11.55
CA ASN A 109 -10.27 -15.92 12.87
C ASN A 109 -10.99 -14.56 12.95
N GLN A 110 -11.39 -13.99 11.81
CA GLN A 110 -12.24 -12.80 11.81
C GLN A 110 -13.68 -13.17 12.23
N GLU A 111 -14.31 -12.30 13.02
CA GLU A 111 -15.70 -12.51 13.48
C GLU A 111 -16.73 -12.47 12.31
N THR A 112 -16.35 -11.88 11.18
CA THR A 112 -17.18 -11.71 9.99
C THR A 112 -17.16 -12.95 9.10
N ARG A 113 -18.35 -13.54 8.86
CA ARG A 113 -18.53 -14.73 8.00
C ARG A 113 -18.48 -14.46 6.49
N LEU A 114 -18.47 -13.20 6.06
CA LEU A 114 -18.45 -12.81 4.65
C LEU A 114 -17.27 -11.86 4.42
N TYR A 115 -16.35 -12.28 3.55
CA TYR A 115 -15.23 -11.45 3.11
C TYR A 115 -15.69 -10.52 1.99
N VAL A 116 -15.59 -9.21 2.21
CA VAL A 116 -15.91 -8.18 1.21
C VAL A 116 -14.63 -7.52 0.69
N VAL A 117 -14.75 -6.82 -0.44
CA VAL A 117 -13.61 -6.09 -1.05
C VAL A 117 -12.96 -5.12 -0.06
N GLU A 118 -13.74 -4.52 0.84
CA GLU A 118 -13.23 -3.65 1.90
C GLU A 118 -12.22 -4.35 2.82
N ASP A 119 -12.41 -5.63 3.13
CA ASP A 119 -11.50 -6.39 3.98
C ASP A 119 -10.14 -6.57 3.31
N PHE A 120 -10.12 -6.77 1.99
CA PHE A 120 -8.87 -6.77 1.23
C PHE A 120 -8.14 -5.43 1.31
N HIS A 121 -8.86 -4.31 1.22
CA HIS A 121 -8.26 -2.99 1.36
C HIS A 121 -7.72 -2.73 2.78
N LYS A 122 -8.36 -3.28 3.81
CA LYS A 122 -7.85 -3.24 5.21
C LYS A 122 -6.57 -4.06 5.35
N ILE A 123 -6.51 -5.26 4.76
CA ILE A 123 -5.30 -6.10 4.72
C ILE A 123 -4.16 -5.37 4.00
N TYR A 124 -4.45 -4.80 2.83
CA TYR A 124 -3.50 -3.95 2.09
C TYR A 124 -2.96 -2.81 2.98
N SER A 125 -3.85 -2.09 3.65
CA SER A 125 -3.49 -0.96 4.52
C SER A 125 -2.61 -1.39 5.69
N TYR A 126 -2.92 -2.52 6.32
CA TYR A 126 -2.11 -3.13 7.37
C TYR A 126 -0.70 -3.47 6.87
N LEU A 127 -0.60 -4.10 5.70
CA LEU A 127 0.67 -4.49 5.10
C LEU A 127 1.51 -3.26 4.75
N PHE A 128 0.91 -2.20 4.21
CA PHE A 128 1.65 -1.00 3.83
C PHE A 128 2.23 -0.28 5.06
N VAL A 129 1.43 -0.11 6.12
CA VAL A 129 1.90 0.44 7.40
C VAL A 129 3.03 -0.42 7.99
N SER A 130 2.87 -1.74 7.97
CA SER A 130 3.88 -2.66 8.51
C SER A 130 5.18 -2.63 7.72
N PHE A 131 5.08 -2.51 6.39
CA PHE A 131 6.24 -2.39 5.51
C PHE A 131 6.99 -1.08 5.75
N ASP A 132 6.30 0.07 5.83
CA ASP A 132 6.95 1.37 6.12
C ASP A 132 7.71 1.34 7.46
N LYS A 133 7.08 0.77 8.51
CA LYS A 133 7.72 0.58 9.81
C LYS A 133 9.00 -0.27 9.71
N LEU A 134 8.97 -1.37 8.97
CA LEU A 134 10.15 -2.22 8.76
C LEU A 134 11.22 -1.49 7.95
N TRP A 135 10.84 -0.79 6.88
CA TRP A 135 11.73 -0.05 6.01
C TRP A 135 12.54 0.99 6.80
N ILE A 136 11.86 1.84 7.57
CA ILE A 136 12.50 2.88 8.39
C ILE A 136 13.45 2.28 9.42
N ARG A 137 13.04 1.18 10.08
CA ARG A 137 13.87 0.47 11.06
C ARG A 137 15.11 -0.17 10.43
N SER A 138 15.02 -0.58 9.17
CA SER A 138 16.11 -1.19 8.43
C SER A 138 17.19 -0.19 8.02
N LYS A 139 16.88 1.12 7.99
CA LYS A 139 17.79 2.20 7.60
C LYS A 139 18.56 1.86 6.31
N PRO A 140 17.86 1.56 5.20
CA PRO A 140 18.51 1.14 3.97
C PRO A 140 19.45 2.21 3.45
N SER A 141 20.58 1.79 2.91
CA SER A 141 21.57 2.69 2.29
C SER A 141 21.05 3.32 0.99
N SER A 142 20.12 2.66 0.30
CA SER A 142 19.44 3.16 -0.89
C SER A 142 18.18 2.35 -1.22
N VAL A 143 17.37 2.87 -2.14
CA VAL A 143 16.18 2.16 -2.68
C VAL A 143 16.52 0.80 -3.33
N MET A 144 17.79 0.55 -3.69
CA MET A 144 18.21 -0.73 -4.27
C MET A 144 18.05 -1.91 -3.29
N GLU A 145 17.95 -1.63 -1.99
CA GLU A 145 17.67 -2.66 -0.98
C GLU A 145 16.20 -3.09 -0.92
N PHE A 146 15.32 -2.47 -1.72
CA PHE A 146 13.90 -2.76 -1.76
C PHE A 146 13.58 -4.25 -1.89
N SER A 147 14.17 -4.94 -2.87
CA SER A 147 13.88 -6.36 -3.08
C SER A 147 14.22 -7.21 -1.85
N HIS A 148 15.38 -6.96 -1.24
CA HIS A 148 15.81 -7.70 -0.06
C HIS A 148 14.90 -7.46 1.15
N ILE A 149 14.55 -6.20 1.42
CA ILE A 149 13.67 -5.84 2.54
C ILE A 149 12.25 -6.36 2.29
N ARG A 150 11.76 -6.30 1.05
CA ARG A 150 10.44 -6.84 0.66
C ARG A 150 10.38 -8.36 0.83
N ASP A 151 11.40 -9.09 0.40
CA ASP A 151 11.43 -10.55 0.56
C ASP A 151 11.46 -10.94 2.06
N LYS A 152 12.25 -10.21 2.87
CA LYS A 152 12.27 -10.39 4.33
C LYS A 152 10.91 -10.09 4.97
N PHE A 153 10.24 -9.02 4.51
CA PHE A 153 8.91 -8.65 4.97
C PHE A 153 7.88 -9.74 4.65
N GLU A 154 7.84 -10.19 3.40
CA GLU A 154 6.94 -11.24 2.93
C GLU A 154 7.13 -12.55 3.72
N ALA A 155 8.38 -12.98 3.93
CA ALA A 155 8.68 -14.16 4.74
C ALA A 155 8.18 -14.01 6.20
N ALA A 156 8.35 -12.83 6.80
CA ALA A 156 7.88 -12.55 8.16
C ALA A 156 6.35 -12.54 8.25
N VAL A 157 5.67 -11.98 7.25
CA VAL A 157 4.20 -11.97 7.15
C VAL A 157 3.66 -13.41 7.00
N ILE A 158 4.24 -14.21 6.11
CA ILE A 158 3.84 -15.62 5.93
C ILE A 158 4.02 -16.40 7.23
N LYS A 159 5.18 -16.27 7.88
CA LYS A 159 5.45 -16.91 9.17
C LYS A 159 4.44 -16.51 10.25
N LYS A 160 4.03 -15.24 10.29
CA LYS A 160 2.99 -14.78 11.22
C LYS A 160 1.64 -15.45 10.94
N LEU A 161 1.29 -15.65 9.67
CA LEU A 161 0.02 -16.28 9.26
C LEU A 161 -0.02 -17.80 9.51
N GLU A 162 1.11 -18.44 9.77
CA GLU A 162 1.20 -19.85 10.21
C GLU A 162 0.72 -20.05 11.66
N ASP A 163 0.63 -19.00 12.48
CA ASP A 163 0.02 -19.08 13.80
C ASP A 163 -1.50 -19.21 13.65
N ASP A 164 -2.09 -20.29 14.20
CA ASP A 164 -3.54 -20.55 14.18
C ASP A 164 -4.39 -19.42 14.78
N LYS A 165 -3.79 -18.49 15.54
CA LYS A 165 -4.45 -17.30 16.10
C LYS A 165 -4.16 -16.01 15.35
N ALA A 166 -3.45 -16.09 14.22
CA ALA A 166 -3.07 -14.92 13.44
C ALA A 166 -4.30 -14.16 12.99
N VAL A 167 -4.29 -12.86 13.28
CA VAL A 167 -5.25 -11.89 12.76
C VAL A 167 -4.48 -10.62 12.43
N PHE A 168 -4.62 -10.09 11.22
CA PHE A 168 -4.25 -8.71 10.95
C PHE A 168 -5.27 -7.80 11.62
N ARG A 169 -4.96 -7.36 12.84
CA ARG A 169 -5.76 -6.35 13.52
C ARG A 169 -5.28 -5.00 13.04
N TRP A 170 -6.23 -4.15 12.64
CA TRP A 170 -5.92 -2.73 12.51
C TRP A 170 -5.64 -2.20 13.92
N ASP A 171 -4.38 -2.26 14.32
CA ASP A 171 -3.89 -1.61 15.52
C ASP A 171 -2.69 -0.74 15.13
N PRO A 172 -2.89 0.58 15.01
CA PRO A 172 -1.80 1.46 14.61
C PRO A 172 -0.62 1.46 15.58
N TYR A 173 -0.82 1.00 16.82
CA TYR A 173 0.16 1.07 17.91
C TYR A 173 0.71 -0.29 18.37
N LEU A 174 0.03 -1.42 18.14
CA LEU A 174 0.39 -2.69 18.81
C LEU A 174 0.98 -3.81 17.95
N GLU A 175 1.08 -3.70 16.63
CA GLU A 175 1.65 -4.79 15.84
C GLU A 175 2.98 -4.42 15.17
N ILE A 176 4.06 -4.93 15.77
CA ILE A 176 5.38 -5.05 15.19
C ILE A 176 5.52 -6.52 14.75
N ILE A 177 5.76 -6.74 13.46
CA ILE A 177 6.21 -8.04 12.93
C ILE A 177 7.74 -8.14 13.13
#